data_AF-A0A151IJ60-F1
#
_entry.id   AF-A0A151IJ60-F1
#
_cell.length_a   1.000
_cell.length_b   1.000
_cell.length_c   1.000
_cell.angle_alpha   90.00
_cell.angle_beta   90.00
_cell.angle_gamma   90.00
#
_symmetry.space_group_name_H-M   'P 1'
#
loop_
_entity.id
_entity.type
_entity.pdbx_description
1 polymer ?
#
loop_
_entity_poly.entity_id
_entity_poly.type
_entity_poly.pdbx_seq_one_letter_code
_entity_poly.pdbx_strand_id
1 'polypeptide(L)'
;MYKNYGPAENSRVHNQPKNSIDIMLAKFFFYCNIPFKIVESIHLKNLIAALNPDYHLPGRKFLSNNLLEKVYEEVVNERKEHLENSDCVLLIDGWKNSAANSKHIVCTVHNADNNRQFFVESYDITGLSENTELLLEIVNKTINLSKELI
;
A
#
# COMPACT_ATOMS: atom_id res chain seq x y z
N MET A 1 1.56 55.80 -18.14
CA MET A 1 2.67 54.83 -17.99
C MET A 1 2.06 53.46 -17.68
N TYR A 2 1.83 52.65 -18.70
CA TYR A 2 1.32 51.29 -18.55
C TYR A 2 2.51 50.34 -18.33
N LYS A 3 2.49 49.54 -17.26
CA LYS A 3 3.45 48.45 -17.05
C LYS A 3 3.02 47.27 -17.91
N ASN A 4 3.83 46.94 -18.92
CA ASN A 4 3.71 45.70 -19.68
C ASN A 4 4.15 44.54 -18.79
N TYR A 5 3.21 43.69 -18.38
CA TYR A 5 3.52 42.35 -17.89
C TYR A 5 3.70 41.44 -19.11
N GLY A 6 4.96 41.18 -19.47
CA GLY A 6 5.30 40.09 -20.38
C GLY A 6 4.98 38.73 -19.74
N PRO A 7 4.81 37.65 -20.53
CA PRO A 7 4.54 36.34 -20.00
C PRO A 7 5.66 35.94 -19.03
N ALA A 8 5.27 35.52 -17.83
CA ALA A 8 6.18 35.03 -16.81
C ALA A 8 7.05 33.92 -17.42
N GLU A 9 8.37 34.09 -17.29
CA GLU A 9 9.34 33.10 -17.72
C GLU A 9 8.97 31.75 -17.14
N ASN A 10 8.88 30.76 -18.03
CA ASN A 10 8.73 29.34 -17.70
C ASN A 10 9.89 28.93 -16.78
N SER A 11 9.67 29.01 -15.47
CA SER A 11 10.51 28.38 -14.48
C SER A 11 10.39 26.88 -14.71
N ARG A 12 11.39 26.35 -15.43
CA ARG A 12 11.59 24.93 -15.76
C ARG A 12 11.14 24.08 -14.59
N VAL A 13 9.98 23.43 -14.75
CA VAL A 13 9.52 22.36 -13.88
C VAL A 13 10.66 21.37 -13.81
N HIS A 14 11.26 21.27 -12.62
CA HIS A 14 12.32 20.33 -12.32
C HIS A 14 11.85 18.98 -12.86
N ASN A 15 12.58 18.41 -13.84
CA ASN A 15 12.27 17.12 -14.45
C ASN A 15 12.33 16.04 -13.37
N GLN A 16 11.27 15.93 -12.58
CA GLN A 16 11.00 14.77 -11.78
C GLN A 16 10.84 13.65 -12.80
N PRO A 17 11.70 12.61 -12.77
CA PRO A 17 11.59 11.53 -13.73
C PRO A 17 10.17 10.99 -13.62
N LYS A 18 9.48 10.78 -14.75
CA LYS A 18 8.09 10.27 -14.84
C LYS A 18 7.76 9.18 -13.80
N ASN A 19 8.77 8.35 -13.50
CA ASN A 19 8.78 7.34 -12.43
C ASN A 19 8.39 7.84 -11.03
N SER A 20 8.67 9.08 -10.65
CA SER A 20 8.36 9.60 -9.31
C SER A 20 6.87 9.93 -9.14
N ILE A 21 6.27 10.61 -10.12
CA ILE A 21 4.81 10.88 -10.13
C ILE A 21 4.03 9.56 -10.25
N ASP A 22 4.48 8.64 -11.10
CA ASP A 22 3.86 7.31 -11.23
C ASP A 22 3.84 6.55 -9.90
N ILE A 23 4.93 6.61 -9.12
CA ILE A 23 5.02 5.95 -7.82
C ILE A 23 4.14 6.65 -6.77
N MET A 24 4.08 7.99 -6.76
CA MET A 24 3.17 8.71 -5.85
C MET A 24 1.70 8.37 -6.17
N LEU A 25 1.35 8.33 -7.45
CA LEU A 25 0.03 7.90 -7.90
C LEU A 25 -0.25 6.46 -7.47
N ALA A 26 0.70 5.54 -7.66
CA ALA A 26 0.55 4.15 -7.26
C ALA A 26 0.31 4.00 -5.76
N LYS A 27 1.11 4.69 -4.93
CA LYS A 27 0.92 4.73 -3.47
C LYS A 27 -0.45 5.26 -3.08
N PHE A 28 -0.95 6.31 -3.74
CA PHE A 28 -2.31 6.81 -3.53
C PHE A 28 -3.35 5.73 -3.85
N PHE A 29 -3.21 5.01 -4.97
CA PHE A 29 -4.14 3.93 -5.30
C PHE A 29 -4.11 2.78 -4.27
N PHE A 30 -2.92 2.35 -3.85
CA PHE A 30 -2.78 1.18 -2.98
C PHE A 30 -3.17 1.50 -1.53
N TYR A 31 -2.66 2.58 -0.95
CA TYR A 31 -2.93 2.92 0.44
C TYR A 31 -4.35 3.43 0.69
N CYS A 32 -5.00 3.99 -0.33
CA CYS A 32 -6.40 4.39 -0.22
C CYS A 32 -7.37 3.32 -0.74
N ASN A 33 -6.88 2.12 -1.06
CA ASN A 33 -7.68 1.00 -1.58
C ASN A 33 -8.58 1.40 -2.77
N ILE A 34 -8.02 2.15 -3.71
CA ILE A 34 -8.75 2.67 -4.87
C ILE A 34 -8.78 1.58 -5.96
N PRO A 35 -9.97 1.24 -6.50
CA PRO A 35 -10.06 0.29 -7.59
C PRO A 35 -9.21 0.71 -8.80
N PHE A 36 -8.37 -0.18 -9.33
CA PHE A 36 -7.45 0.16 -10.43
C PHE A 36 -8.15 0.66 -11.69
N LYS A 37 -9.43 0.32 -11.91
CA LYS A 37 -10.24 0.88 -12.99
C LYS A 37 -10.31 2.41 -12.99
N ILE A 38 -10.12 3.04 -11.82
CA ILE A 38 -10.19 4.50 -11.67
C ILE A 38 -9.04 5.19 -12.39
N VAL A 39 -7.88 4.54 -12.62
CA VAL A 39 -6.77 5.14 -13.36
C VAL A 39 -7.14 5.47 -14.81
N GLU A 40 -8.13 4.76 -15.36
CA GLU A 40 -8.64 4.96 -16.72
C GLU A 40 -9.87 5.88 -16.77
N SER A 41 -10.37 6.33 -15.62
CA SER A 41 -11.53 7.22 -15.50
C SER A 41 -11.29 8.55 -16.21
N ILE A 42 -12.29 9.02 -16.97
CA ILE A 42 -12.24 10.32 -17.63
C ILE A 42 -12.11 11.47 -16.62
N HIS A 43 -12.71 11.33 -15.42
CA HIS A 43 -12.65 12.36 -14.40
C HIS A 43 -11.24 12.51 -13.80
N LEU A 44 -10.55 11.39 -13.55
CA LEU A 44 -9.17 11.44 -13.09
C LEU A 44 -8.25 11.96 -14.19
N LYS A 45 -8.42 11.52 -15.44
CA LYS A 45 -7.67 12.04 -16.59
C LYS A 45 -7.81 13.56 -16.72
N ASN A 46 -9.04 14.08 -16.62
CA ASN A 46 -9.31 15.51 -16.68
C ASN A 46 -8.68 16.28 -15.52
N LEU A 47 -8.77 15.74 -14.29
CA LEU A 47 -8.11 16.34 -13.12
C LEU A 47 -6.59 16.44 -13.32
N ILE A 48 -5.98 15.35 -13.75
CA ILE A 48 -4.52 15.27 -13.90
C ILE A 48 -4.05 16.15 -15.07
N ALA A 49 -4.78 16.19 -16.18
CA ALA A 49 -4.49 17.10 -17.29
C ALA A 49 -4.62 18.58 -16.89
N ALA A 50 -5.55 18.93 -16.00
CA ALA A 50 -5.67 20.28 -15.46
C ALA A 50 -4.50 20.66 -14.53
N LEU A 51 -3.93 19.68 -13.80
CA LEU A 51 -2.78 19.89 -12.92
C LEU A 51 -1.44 19.89 -13.67
N ASN A 52 -1.28 18.99 -14.65
CA ASN A 52 -0.09 18.83 -15.46
C ASN A 52 -0.45 18.25 -16.84
N PRO A 53 -0.62 19.10 -17.87
CA PRO A 53 -0.99 18.67 -19.21
C PRO A 53 -0.01 17.72 -19.89
N ASP A 54 1.28 17.77 -19.52
CA ASP A 54 2.34 16.96 -20.14
C ASP A 54 2.44 15.56 -19.53
N TYR A 55 1.85 15.35 -18.34
CA TYR A 55 1.88 14.07 -17.65
C TYR A 55 0.76 13.15 -18.14
N HIS A 56 1.16 11.96 -18.55
CA HIS A 56 0.25 10.91 -19.02
C HIS A 56 0.15 9.82 -17.98
N LEU A 57 -1.07 9.57 -17.50
CA LEU A 57 -1.35 8.54 -16.51
C LEU A 57 -0.87 7.15 -16.98
N PRO A 58 -0.36 6.31 -16.06
CA PRO A 58 -0.07 4.93 -16.38
C PRO A 58 -1.36 4.18 -16.73
N GLY A 59 -1.24 3.19 -17.62
CA GLY A 59 -2.35 2.28 -17.89
C GLY A 59 -2.62 1.37 -16.70
N ARG A 60 -3.85 0.85 -16.60
CA ARG A 60 -4.27 -0.04 -15.50
C ARG A 60 -3.36 -1.25 -15.31
N LYS A 61 -2.89 -1.87 -16.41
CA LYS A 61 -1.97 -3.02 -16.34
C LYS A 61 -0.60 -2.65 -15.78
N PHE A 62 -0.09 -1.47 -16.13
CA PHE A 62 1.20 -1.01 -15.62
C PHE A 62 1.10 -0.69 -14.12
N LEU A 63 -0.03 -0.09 -13.70
CA LEU A 63 -0.35 0.13 -12.29
C LEU A 63 -0.46 -1.18 -11.51
N SER A 64 -1.22 -2.16 -12.01
CA SER A 64 -1.47 -3.42 -11.30
C SER A 64 -0.29 -4.40 -11.30
N ASN A 65 0.73 -4.17 -12.13
CA ASN A 65 1.87 -5.06 -12.27
C ASN A 65 3.14 -4.33 -11.85
N ASN A 66 3.75 -3.55 -12.74
CA ASN A 66 5.07 -2.94 -12.53
C ASN A 66 5.12 -2.00 -11.33
N LEU A 67 4.13 -1.10 -11.19
CA LEU A 67 4.10 -0.17 -10.07
C LEU A 67 3.73 -0.88 -8.76
N LEU A 68 2.88 -1.90 -8.82
CA LEU A 68 2.52 -2.71 -7.66
C LEU A 68 3.75 -3.47 -7.12
N GLU A 69 4.48 -4.15 -7.99
CA GLU A 69 5.70 -4.87 -7.64
C GLU A 69 6.74 -3.93 -7.03
N LYS A 70 6.97 -2.78 -7.65
CA LYS A 70 7.92 -1.80 -7.12
C LYS A 70 7.53 -1.25 -5.75
N VAL A 71 6.25 -0.89 -5.53
CA VAL A 71 5.81 -0.41 -4.21
C VAL A 71 5.81 -1.54 -3.19
N TYR A 72 5.51 -2.77 -3.59
CA TYR A 72 5.61 -3.94 -2.74
C TYR A 72 7.05 -4.17 -2.26
N GLU A 73 8.03 -4.13 -3.16
CA GLU A 73 9.45 -4.24 -2.81
C GLU A 73 9.88 -3.12 -1.85
N GLU A 74 9.45 -1.88 -2.08
CA GLU A 74 9.70 -0.76 -1.16
C GLU A 74 9.15 -1.07 0.25
N VAL A 75 7.92 -1.56 0.37
CA VAL A 75 7.30 -1.92 1.66
C VAL A 75 7.99 -3.11 2.32
N VAL A 76 8.41 -4.12 1.55
CA VAL A 76 9.15 -5.28 2.08
C VAL A 76 10.51 -4.86 2.62
N ASN A 77 11.21 -3.97 1.93
CA ASN A 77 12.51 -3.46 2.37
C ASN A 77 12.35 -2.57 3.61
N GLU A 78 11.37 -1.66 3.63
CA GLU A 78 11.04 -0.86 4.81
C GLU A 78 10.75 -1.76 6.01
N ARG A 79 9.95 -2.82 5.82
CA ARG A 79 9.65 -3.78 6.87
C ARG A 79 10.90 -4.42 7.45
N LYS A 80 11.83 -4.89 6.61
CA LYS A 80 13.09 -5.51 7.08
C LYS A 80 13.91 -4.53 7.92
N GLU A 81 14.12 -3.32 7.40
CA GLU A 81 14.86 -2.27 8.10
C GLU A 81 14.27 -1.94 9.48
N HIS A 82 12.94 -1.92 9.58
CA HIS A 82 12.25 -1.58 10.84
C HIS A 82 12.09 -2.76 11.80
N LEU A 83 12.25 -4.00 11.35
CA LEU A 83 12.10 -5.18 12.21
C LEU A 83 13.45 -5.78 12.63
N GLU A 84 14.51 -5.57 11.86
CA GLU A 84 15.84 -6.10 12.12
C GLU A 84 16.34 -5.76 13.53
N ASN A 85 16.75 -6.78 14.29
CA ASN A 85 17.25 -6.67 15.67
C ASN A 85 16.34 -5.90 16.64
N SER A 86 15.03 -5.89 16.41
CA SER A 86 14.06 -5.19 17.26
C SER A 86 13.17 -6.15 18.05
N ASP A 87 12.75 -5.71 19.24
CA ASP A 87 11.72 -6.40 20.01
C ASP A 87 10.35 -6.07 19.43
N CYS A 88 9.68 -7.10 18.92
CA CYS A 88 8.38 -6.98 18.28
C CYS A 88 7.30 -7.73 19.04
N VAL A 89 6.08 -7.20 18.99
CA VAL A 89 4.88 -7.86 19.52
C VAL A 89 4.03 -8.35 18.36
N LEU A 90 3.65 -9.63 18.42
CA LEU A 90 2.65 -10.17 17.50
C LEU A 90 1.25 -9.77 17.97
N LEU A 91 0.51 -9.10 17.09
CA LEU A 91 -0.88 -8.70 17.29
C LEU A 91 -1.77 -9.53 16.38
N ILE A 92 -2.84 -10.10 16.94
CA ILE A 92 -3.79 -10.93 16.24
C ILE A 92 -5.18 -10.37 16.48
N ASP A 93 -5.91 -10.08 15.41
CA ASP A 93 -7.29 -9.63 15.45
C ASP A 93 -8.16 -10.55 14.59
N GLY A 94 -9.37 -10.83 15.05
CA GLY A 94 -10.30 -11.75 14.40
C GLY A 94 -11.69 -11.15 14.32
N TRP A 95 -12.28 -11.17 13.13
CA TRP A 95 -13.64 -10.67 12.93
C TRP A 95 -14.48 -11.61 12.08
N LYS A 96 -15.80 -11.46 12.23
CA LYS A 96 -16.80 -12.16 11.45
C LYS A 96 -17.59 -11.16 10.64
N ASN A 97 -17.81 -11.46 9.37
CA ASN A 97 -18.76 -10.74 8.54
C ASN A 97 -20.01 -11.59 8.39
N SER A 98 -21.04 -11.30 9.19
CA SER A 98 -22.30 -12.05 9.15
C SER A 98 -23.02 -11.96 7.80
N ALA A 99 -22.91 -10.84 7.07
CA ALA A 99 -23.55 -10.68 5.77
C ALA A 99 -22.88 -11.53 4.68
N ALA A 100 -21.56 -11.69 4.74
CA ALA A 100 -20.80 -12.56 3.84
C ALA A 100 -20.65 -14.00 4.37
N ASN A 101 -21.16 -14.26 5.58
CA ASN A 101 -20.89 -15.48 6.35
C ASN A 101 -19.40 -15.86 6.38
N SER A 102 -18.52 -14.86 6.49
CA SER A 102 -17.07 -15.06 6.48
C SER A 102 -16.44 -14.81 7.84
N LYS A 103 -15.30 -15.44 8.08
CA LYS A 103 -14.52 -15.30 9.30
C LYS A 103 -13.05 -15.16 8.95
N HIS A 104 -12.42 -14.10 9.45
CA HIS A 104 -11.03 -13.81 9.15
C HIS A 104 -10.24 -13.56 10.42
N ILE A 105 -8.99 -14.01 10.42
CA ILE A 105 -7.98 -13.65 11.41
C ILE A 105 -6.87 -12.92 10.68
N VAL A 106 -6.43 -11.78 11.21
CA VAL A 106 -5.29 -11.02 10.69
C VAL A 106 -4.22 -10.95 11.75
N CYS A 107 -3.00 -11.16 11.30
CA CYS A 107 -1.79 -11.12 12.09
C CYS A 107 -0.91 -9.97 11.62
N THR A 108 -0.45 -9.17 12.58
CA THR A 108 0.48 -8.06 12.33
C THR A 108 1.58 -8.07 13.38
N VAL A 109 2.77 -7.59 13.02
CA VAL A 109 3.86 -7.35 13.98
C VAL A 109 3.95 -5.87 14.26
N HIS A 110 4.11 -5.52 15.53
CA HIS A 110 4.30 -4.15 15.98
C HIS A 110 5.68 -4.01 16.61
N ASN A 111 6.48 -3.08 16.07
CA ASN A 111 7.71 -2.62 16.70
C ASN A 111 7.38 -1.37 17.53
N ALA A 112 7.58 -1.48 18.84
CA ALA A 112 7.26 -0.42 19.79
C ALA A 112 8.29 0.73 19.79
N ASP A 113 9.55 0.46 19.40
CA ASP A 113 10.64 1.44 19.41
C ASP A 113 10.46 2.53 18.35
N ASN A 114 9.98 2.13 17.16
CA ASN A 114 9.73 3.05 16.04
C ASN A 114 8.23 3.24 15.75
N ASN A 115 7.35 2.66 16.58
CA ASN A 115 5.90 2.71 16.46
C ASN A 115 5.41 2.34 15.04
N ARG A 116 6.03 1.32 14.45
CA ARG A 116 5.62 0.76 13.14
C ARG A 116 4.85 -0.54 13.33
N GLN A 117 3.94 -0.78 12.40
CA GLN A 117 3.16 -2.01 12.34
C GLN A 117 3.18 -2.54 10.92
N PHE A 118 3.40 -3.84 10.78
CA PHE A 118 3.47 -4.52 9.50
C PHE A 118 2.53 -5.70 9.46
N PHE A 119 1.86 -5.86 8.32
CA PHE A 119 1.07 -7.05 8.03
C PHE A 119 1.99 -8.27 7.88
N VAL A 120 1.59 -9.37 8.51
CA VAL A 120 2.25 -10.67 8.37
C VAL A 120 1.43 -11.56 7.47
N GLU A 121 0.21 -11.89 7.89
CA GLU A 121 -0.67 -12.82 7.18
C GLU A 121 -2.13 -12.64 7.61
N SER A 122 -3.05 -13.09 6.75
CA SER A 122 -4.46 -13.23 7.04
C SER A 122 -4.94 -14.65 6.76
N TYR A 123 -5.83 -15.16 7.61
CA TYR A 123 -6.39 -16.49 7.50
C TYR A 123 -7.89 -16.39 7.30
N ASP A 124 -8.39 -16.93 6.20
CA ASP A 124 -9.81 -17.22 6.04
C ASP A 124 -10.14 -18.53 6.75
N ILE A 125 -10.91 -18.43 7.83
CA ILE A 125 -11.34 -19.57 8.63
C ILE A 125 -12.86 -19.81 8.48
N THR A 126 -13.43 -19.34 7.37
CA THR A 126 -14.84 -19.54 7.05
C THR A 126 -15.16 -21.02 6.97
N GLY A 127 -16.24 -21.43 7.62
CA GLY A 127 -16.64 -22.84 7.71
C GLY A 127 -15.85 -23.68 8.73
N LEU A 128 -14.79 -23.14 9.34
CA LEU A 128 -14.06 -23.80 10.41
C LEU A 128 -14.65 -23.51 11.78
N SER A 129 -14.46 -24.46 12.69
CA SER A 129 -14.74 -24.27 14.12
C SER A 129 -13.65 -23.42 14.74
N GLU A 130 -14.05 -22.37 15.45
CA GLU A 130 -13.12 -21.51 16.20
C GLU A 130 -12.81 -22.18 17.53
N ASN A 131 -11.77 -23.00 17.55
CA ASN A 131 -11.29 -23.65 18.76
C ASN A 131 -9.83 -23.27 19.06
N THR A 132 -9.39 -23.63 20.24
CA THR A 132 -8.04 -23.34 20.73
C THR A 132 -6.97 -23.98 19.86
N GLU A 133 -7.21 -25.17 19.31
CA GLU A 133 -6.26 -25.89 18.47
C GLU A 133 -5.97 -25.12 17.17
N LEU A 134 -7.02 -24.66 16.46
CA LEU A 134 -6.89 -23.87 15.24
C LEU A 134 -6.16 -22.55 15.52
N LEU A 135 -6.53 -21.86 16.59
CA LEU A 135 -5.92 -20.58 16.96
C LEU A 135 -4.44 -20.76 17.31
N LEU A 136 -4.08 -21.83 18.03
CA LEU A 136 -2.69 -22.16 18.35
C LEU A 136 -1.89 -22.50 17.09
N GLU A 137 -2.48 -23.22 16.13
CA GLU A 137 -1.85 -23.50 14.84
C GLU A 137 -1.54 -22.20 14.07
N ILE A 138 -2.52 -21.29 14.00
CA ILE A 138 -2.37 -19.98 13.35
C ILE A 138 -1.26 -19.16 14.02
N VAL A 139 -1.26 -19.08 15.36
CA VAL A 139 -0.22 -18.38 16.13
C VAL A 139 1.17 -18.93 15.81
N ASN A 140 1.35 -20.25 15.84
CA ASN A 140 2.65 -20.88 15.59
C ASN A 140 3.13 -20.64 14.14
N LYS A 141 2.24 -20.78 13.16
CA LYS A 141 2.54 -20.46 11.76
C LYS A 141 2.96 -19.00 11.61
N THR A 142 2.22 -18.10 12.23
CA THR A 142 2.48 -16.65 12.19
C THR A 142 3.81 -16.30 12.85
N ILE A 143 4.17 -16.92 13.97
CA ILE A 143 5.46 -16.71 14.64
C ILE A 143 6.61 -17.12 13.70
N ASN A 144 6.48 -18.27 13.02
CA ASN A 144 7.51 -18.72 12.08
C ASN A 144 7.63 -17.77 10.89
N LEU A 145 6.52 -17.38 10.28
CA LEU A 145 6.51 -16.38 9.20
C LEU A 145 7.15 -15.07 9.66
N SER A 146 6.80 -14.58 10.86
CA SER A 146 7.34 -13.34 11.41
C SER A 146 8.86 -13.40 11.55
N LYS A 147 9.42 -14.54 11.95
CA LYS A 147 10.88 -14.73 12.04
C LYS A 147 11.59 -14.75 10.69
N GLU A 148 10.89 -15.08 9.60
CA GLU A 148 11.42 -14.97 8.24
C GLU A 148 11.41 -13.52 7.71
N LEU A 149 10.69 -12.62 8.38
CA LEU A 149 10.59 -11.20 8.03
C LEU A 149 11.68 -10.33 8.67
N ILE A 150 12.36 -10.85 9.71
CA ILE A 150 13.43 -10.22 10.49
C ILE A 150 14.76 -10.78 10.01
#